data_AF-E2ARL3-F1
#
_entry.id   AF-E2ARL3-F1
#
_cell.length_a   1.000
_cell.length_b   1.000
_cell.length_c   1.000
_cell.angle_alpha   90.00
_cell.angle_beta   90.00
_cell.angle_gamma   90.00
#
_symmetry.space_group_name_H-M   'P 1'
#
loop_
_entity.id
_entity.type
_entity.pdbx_description
1 polymer ?
#
loop_
_entity_poly.entity_id
_entity_poly.type
_entity_poly.pdbx_seq_one_letter_code
_entity_poly.pdbx_strand_id
1 'polypeptide(L)' 'VAGSKAWHMRLTFDRVPGGCNLHRCKLCGKVVTHIRNHYHVHFPGRFECPLCRATYTRSDNLRTHYKFKH' A
#
# COMPACT_ATOMS: atom_id res chain seq x y z
N VAL A 1 7.71 -13.59 -13.31
CA VAL A 1 8.59 -13.47 -12.12
C VAL A 1 7.96 -12.49 -11.16
N ALA A 2 7.40 -12.96 -10.04
CA ALA A 2 6.73 -12.10 -9.07
C ALA A 2 7.75 -11.24 -8.32
N GLY A 3 8.05 -10.06 -8.84
CA GLY A 3 8.89 -9.08 -8.16
C GLY A 3 8.30 -8.72 -6.80
N SER A 4 9.14 -8.69 -5.76
CA SER A 4 8.70 -8.37 -4.41
C SER A 4 8.05 -6.97 -4.36
N LYS A 5 7.06 -6.78 -3.48
CA LYS A 5 6.39 -5.47 -3.30
C LYS A 5 7.38 -4.33 -3.08
N ALA A 6 8.52 -4.60 -2.44
CA ALA A 6 9.59 -3.64 -2.24
C ALA A 6 10.25 -3.19 -3.56
N TRP A 7 10.51 -4.11 -4.47
CA TRP A 7 11.06 -3.80 -5.78
C TRP A 7 10.08 -2.95 -6.60
N HIS A 8 8.80 -3.34 -6.60
CA HIS A 8 7.78 -2.57 -7.29
C HIS A 8 7.69 -1.13 -6.77
N MET A 9 7.66 -0.92 -5.45
CA MET A 9 7.66 0.42 -4.86
C MET A 9 8.86 1.27 -5.31
N ARG A 10 10.07 0.70 -5.43
CA ARG A 10 11.23 1.46 -5.92
C ARG A 10 11.05 1.94 -7.37
N LEU A 11 10.29 1.20 -8.19
CA LEU A 11 9.99 1.62 -9.54
C LEU A 11 8.90 2.68 -9.59
N THR A 12 7.88 2.59 -8.72
CA THR A 12 6.73 3.49 -8.73
C THR A 12 7.01 4.87 -8.13
N PHE A 13 8.02 4.98 -7.26
CA PHE A 13 8.32 6.21 -6.53
C PHE A 13 9.77 6.66 -6.75
N ASP A 14 9.95 7.94 -7.10
CA ASP A 14 11.27 8.58 -7.14
C ASP A 14 11.49 9.41 -5.89
N ARG A 15 12.74 9.47 -5.41
CA ARG A 15 13.12 10.37 -4.32
C ARG A 15 13.18 11.81 -4.82
N VAL A 16 12.61 12.74 -4.06
CA VAL A 16 12.69 14.18 -4.38
C VAL A 16 14.01 14.74 -3.83
N PRO A 17 14.87 15.36 -4.66
CA PRO A 17 16.08 16.04 -4.19
C PRO A 17 15.74 17.19 -3.23
N GLY A 18 16.49 17.32 -2.13
CA GLY A 18 16.27 18.36 -1.11
C GLY A 18 15.08 18.11 -0.17
N GLY A 19 14.23 17.13 -0.47
CA GLY A 19 13.12 16.72 0.38
C GLY A 19 13.46 15.52 1.25
N CYS A 20 13.73 15.74 2.55
CA CYS A 20 13.88 14.63 3.50
C CYS A 20 12.61 13.77 3.51
N ASN A 21 12.75 12.50 3.13
CA ASN A 21 11.66 11.51 3.05
C ASN A 21 10.52 11.85 2.07
N LEU A 22 10.71 12.79 1.15
CA LEU A 22 9.73 13.07 0.10
C LEU A 22 9.97 12.20 -1.13
N HIS A 23 8.89 11.62 -1.63
CA HIS A 23 8.89 10.76 -2.79
C HIS A 23 7.78 11.15 -3.75
N ARG A 24 8.11 11.24 -5.04
CA ARG A 24 7.15 11.50 -6.10
C ARG A 24 6.61 10.19 -6.64
N CYS A 25 5.29 10.03 -6.63
CA CYS A 25 4.61 8.92 -7.28
C CYS A 25 4.63 9.11 -8.80
N LYS A 26 5.13 8.14 -9.57
CA LYS A 26 5.14 8.19 -11.04
C LYS A 26 3.75 8.02 -11.65
N LEU A 27 2.82 7.39 -10.93
CA LEU A 27 1.49 7.08 -11.46
C LEU A 27 0.54 8.30 -11.44
N CYS A 28 0.63 9.13 -10.40
CA CYS A 28 -0.24 10.30 -10.24
C CYS A 28 0.50 11.62 -10.04
N GLY A 29 1.84 11.62 -10.04
CA GLY A 29 2.67 12.81 -9.87
C GLY A 29 2.72 13.40 -8.46
N LYS A 30 1.93 12.87 -7.51
CA LYS A 30 1.86 13.38 -6.13
C LYS A 30 3.16 13.15 -5.38
N VAL A 31 3.57 14.15 -4.60
CA VAL A 31 4.67 14.03 -3.64
C VAL A 31 4.11 13.59 -2.30
N VAL A 32 4.66 12.52 -1.75
CA VAL A 32 4.21 11.90 -0.50
C VAL A 32 5.40 11.54 0.39
N THR A 33 5.19 11.57 1.70
CA THR A 33 6.18 11.12 2.70
C THR A 33 6.07 9.61 2.97
N HIS A 34 4.85 9.06 2.87
CA HIS A 34 4.57 7.65 3.20
C HIS A 34 4.27 6.82 1.93
N ILE A 35 5.31 6.45 1.18
CA ILE A 35 5.18 5.67 -0.06
C ILE A 35 4.43 4.35 0.13
N ARG A 36 4.60 3.69 1.29
CA ARG A 36 4.01 2.38 1.55
C ARG A 36 2.50 2.46 1.71
N ASN A 37 2.00 3.53 2.32
CA ASN A 37 0.56 3.79 2.43
C ASN A 37 0.01 4.24 1.07
N HIS A 38 0.69 5.17 0.40
CA HIS A 38 0.28 5.64 -0.92
C HIS A 38 0.24 4.52 -1.97
N TYR A 39 1.16 3.55 -1.89
CA TYR A 39 1.18 2.39 -2.79
C TYR A 39 -0.18 1.69 -2.86
N HIS A 40 -0.88 1.58 -1.73
CA HIS A 40 -2.19 0.92 -1.65
C HIS A 40 -3.32 1.69 -2.34
N VAL A 41 -3.13 2.98 -2.65
CA VAL A 41 -4.08 3.77 -3.44
C VAL A 41 -4.12 3.29 -4.89
N HIS A 42 -2.97 2.89 -5.44
CA HIS A 42 -2.87 2.39 -6.81
C HIS A 42 -2.95 0.87 -6.89
N PHE A 43 -2.46 0.18 -5.87
CA PHE A 43 -2.41 -1.27 -5.80
C PHE A 43 -3.09 -1.74 -4.51
N PRO A 44 -4.44 -1.63 -4.43
CA PRO A 44 -5.17 -2.18 -3.31
C PRO A 44 -4.92 -3.68 -3.24
N GLY A 45 -4.65 -4.19 -2.04
CA GLY A 45 -4.59 -5.63 -1.85
C GLY A 45 -6.00 -6.21 -1.87
N ARG A 46 -6.11 -7.53 -1.92
CA ARG A 46 -7.36 -8.24 -1.66
C ARG A 46 -7.13 -9.15 -0.47
N PHE A 47 -7.73 -8.80 0.66
CA PHE A 47 -7.61 -9.53 1.92
C PHE A 47 -8.99 -10.01 2.33
N GLU A 48 -9.23 -11.32 2.21
CA GLU A 48 -10.51 -11.94 2.53
C GLU A 48 -10.51 -12.50 3.96
N CYS A 49 -11.58 -12.26 4.70
CA CYS A 49 -11.79 -12.87 6.00
C CYS A 49 -12.16 -14.35 5.84
N PRO A 50 -11.45 -15.30 6.49
CA PRO A 50 -11.75 -16.72 6.32
C PRO A 50 -13.08 -17.15 6.95
N LEU A 51 -13.64 -16.36 7.87
CA LEU A 51 -14.86 -16.72 8.61
C LEU A 51 -16.14 -16.21 7.95
N CYS A 52 -16.14 -14.94 7.49
CA CYS A 52 -17.33 -14.30 6.89
C CYS A 52 -17.13 -13.87 5.43
N ARG A 53 -15.97 -14.15 4.83
CA ARG A 53 -15.61 -13.81 3.44
C ARG A 53 -15.68 -12.33 3.09
N ALA A 54 -15.77 -11.46 4.10
CA ALA A 54 -15.65 -10.02 3.92
C ALA A 54 -14.28 -9.67 3.32
N THR A 55 -14.27 -8.86 2.26
CA THR A 55 -13.05 -8.47 1.54
C THR A 55 -12.62 -7.06 1.91
N TYR A 56 -11.33 -6.90 2.19
CA TYR A 56 -10.69 -5.64 2.54
C TYR A 56 -9.54 -5.32 1.59
N THR A 57 -9.28 -4.03 1.39
CA THR A 57 -8.18 -3.54 0.53
C THR A 57 -6.83 -3.47 1.23
N ARG A 58 -6.82 -3.62 2.56
CA ARG A 58 -5.63 -3.55 3.42
C ARG A 58 -5.65 -4.63 4.50
N SER A 59 -4.46 -5.12 4.86
CA SER A 59 -4.31 -6.21 5.84
C SER A 59 -4.60 -5.79 7.28
N ASP A 60 -4.33 -4.53 7.63
CA ASP A 60 -4.65 -3.99 8.94
C ASP A 60 -6.16 -3.81 9.14
N ASN A 61 -6.89 -3.43 8.10
CA ASN A 61 -8.35 -3.41 8.12
C ASN A 61 -8.92 -4.81 8.34
N LEU A 62 -8.42 -5.83 7.63
CA LEU A 62 -8.82 -7.22 7.86
C LEU A 62 -8.51 -7.66 9.30
N ARG A 63 -7.33 -7.34 9.84
CA ARG A 63 -6.94 -7.70 11.21
C ARG A 63 -7.86 -7.07 12.25
N THR A 64 -8.19 -5.80 12.08
CA THR A 64 -9.14 -5.09 12.95
C THR A 64 -10.53 -5.71 12.84
N HIS A 65 -11.01 -5.97 11.62
CA HIS A 65 -12.28 -6.68 11.41
C HIS A 65 -12.28 -8.02 12.14
N TYR A 66 -11.24 -8.84 11.93
CA TYR A 66 -11.12 -10.14 12.55
C TYR A 66 -11.19 -10.02 14.06
N LYS A 67 -10.42 -9.12 14.69
CA LYS A 67 -10.38 -8.96 16.16
C LYS A 67 -11.69 -8.49 16.79
N PHE A 68 -12.49 -7.67 16.09
CA PHE A 68 -13.69 -7.06 16.68
C PHE A 68 -15.00 -7.70 16.20
N LYS A 69 -14.97 -8.50 15.15
CA LYS A 69 -16.15 -9.19 14.61
C LYS A 69 -16.11 -10.70 14.84
N HIS A 70 -14.96 -11.25 15.21
CA HIS A 70 -14.70 -12.66 15.50
C HIS A 70 -13.74 -12.80 16.68
#